data_AF-A0A1S1QRT5-F1
#
_entry.id   AF-A0A1S1QRT5-F1
#
_cell.length_a   1.000
_cell.length_b   1.000
_cell.length_c   1.000
_cell.angle_alpha   90.00
_cell.angle_beta   90.00
_cell.angle_gamma   90.00
#
_symmetry.space_group_name_H-M   'P 1'
#
loop_
_entity.id
_entity.type
_entity.pdbx_description
1 polymer ?
#
loop_
_entity_poly.entity_id
_entity_poly.type
_entity_poly.pdbx_seq_one_letter_code
_entity_poly.pdbx_strand_id
1 'polypeptide(L)'
;MSSQFPFGFTPGDGGGDPEKGPLGPFGGAAPFFAELEKLLSWQGGPVNWELARQVAARTVGSDDPAITAADEENVAGALRIADIWLDPVTSLPAGGSTARAWSRQQWIEATLPVWRTLCDPVATKVVEAMRAGLSGGLAQLGGAEGLPPEVAAALPPGLDLGQLMAAGGPVVEMMNRVGGMLFGAQVGQAIGTLAGEVVSSTEIGLPLAPVGTAALLPANVAAFGEGLGIEAEEVRIYLALREATATRLFAHVPWLRAHLLGTVEEYARGITVDQEALGQVMRMVDPTMITDPEKLSEALGEDVFADATTPEQEAALGRLEVALALVEGWVDHVTDIAASEHLPAAARLREMVRRRRAEGGPAEQTFATLVGLSLRPRRLREAAALWEALRVARGSDGRDAVWGHPDLLPSADDLANPEGFVSGATASLLDPIAEIEKLRDTPPNEGPDEPDPDASA
;
A
#
# COMPACT_ATOMS: atom_id res chain seq x y z
N MET A 1 -36.27 51.31 31.85
CA MET A 1 -35.62 52.63 31.65
C MET A 1 -34.69 52.47 30.46
N SER A 2 -35.17 52.69 29.23
CA SER A 2 -35.16 53.99 28.53
C SER A 2 -33.70 54.42 28.34
N SER A 3 -33.09 54.49 27.15
CA SER A 3 -33.44 55.28 25.95
C SER A 3 -32.14 55.27 25.09
N GLN A 4 -32.01 55.59 23.80
CA GLN A 4 -32.89 55.98 22.70
C GLN A 4 -31.92 56.40 21.57
N PHE A 5 -32.20 55.96 20.33
CA PHE A 5 -31.56 56.49 19.12
C PHE A 5 -31.82 58.00 18.96
N PRO A 6 -30.99 58.69 18.16
CA PRO A 6 -31.53 59.72 17.29
C PRO A 6 -30.90 59.68 15.88
N PHE A 7 -31.74 59.48 14.87
CA PHE A 7 -32.07 60.48 13.84
C PHE A 7 -32.68 59.78 12.63
N GLY A 8 -33.96 60.09 12.39
CA GLY A 8 -34.73 59.64 11.23
C GLY A 8 -34.81 60.71 10.15
N PHE A 9 -35.10 60.23 8.94
CA PHE A 9 -35.84 60.94 7.90
C PHE A 9 -36.95 60.00 7.41
N THR A 10 -38.18 60.50 7.33
CA THR A 10 -39.39 59.89 6.74
C THR A 10 -39.93 60.86 5.67
N PRO A 11 -41.00 60.54 4.90
CA PRO A 11 -41.29 59.33 4.12
C PRO A 11 -41.65 59.68 2.64
N GLY A 12 -41.62 58.68 1.75
CA GLY A 12 -42.16 58.77 0.39
C GLY A 12 -42.90 57.48 0.05
N ASP A 13 -44.21 57.63 -0.16
CA ASP A 13 -45.26 56.64 -0.42
C ASP A 13 -45.08 55.92 -1.77
N GLY A 14 -45.57 54.68 -1.86
CA GLY A 14 -45.53 53.88 -3.08
C GLY A 14 -45.67 52.38 -2.82
N GLY A 15 -46.91 51.92 -2.65
CA GLY A 15 -47.25 50.54 -2.35
C GLY A 15 -46.81 49.50 -3.39
N GLY A 16 -46.60 48.28 -2.89
CA GLY A 16 -46.39 47.06 -3.66
C GLY A 16 -46.14 45.92 -2.70
N ASP A 17 -47.11 45.02 -2.56
CA ASP A 17 -46.99 43.74 -1.87
C ASP A 17 -45.65 43.05 -2.19
N PRO A 18 -44.91 42.49 -1.21
CA PRO A 18 -43.90 41.50 -1.52
C PRO A 18 -44.61 40.21 -1.90
N GLU A 19 -44.90 40.09 -3.19
CA GLU A 19 -45.16 38.80 -3.81
C GLU A 19 -44.08 37.81 -3.37
N LYS A 20 -44.56 36.68 -2.87
CA LYS A 20 -43.80 35.46 -2.66
C LYS A 20 -42.98 35.17 -3.91
N GLY A 21 -41.68 35.49 -3.88
CA GLY A 21 -40.74 35.00 -4.86
C GLY A 21 -40.74 33.47 -4.83
N PRO A 22 -40.77 32.79 -5.98
CA PRO A 22 -40.90 31.34 -6.02
C PRO A 22 -39.62 30.71 -5.48
N LEU A 23 -39.74 30.12 -4.29
CA LEU A 23 -38.89 29.02 -3.86
C LEU A 23 -39.02 27.92 -4.92
N GLY A 24 -38.13 27.93 -5.90
CA GLY A 24 -37.95 26.81 -6.80
C GLY A 24 -37.56 25.56 -6.01
N PRO A 25 -37.90 24.35 -6.49
CA PRO A 25 -37.70 23.08 -5.77
C PRO A 25 -36.22 22.68 -5.56
N PHE A 26 -35.28 23.58 -5.82
CA PHE A 26 -33.83 23.36 -5.77
C PHE A 26 -33.09 24.15 -4.67
N GLY A 27 -33.80 24.76 -3.72
CA GLY A 27 -33.20 25.56 -2.63
C GLY A 27 -32.25 24.80 -1.68
N GLY A 28 -32.18 23.47 -1.76
CA GLY A 28 -31.19 22.63 -1.06
C GLY A 28 -30.01 22.16 -1.91
N ALA A 29 -29.99 22.49 -3.21
CA ALA A 29 -28.99 21.98 -4.15
C ALA A 29 -27.75 22.88 -4.27
N ALA A 30 -27.76 24.09 -3.71
CA ALA A 30 -26.61 25.00 -3.77
C ALA A 30 -25.28 24.39 -3.24
N PRO A 31 -25.24 23.70 -2.08
CA PRO A 31 -24.01 23.03 -1.64
C PRO A 31 -23.64 21.83 -2.52
N PHE A 32 -24.63 21.15 -3.10
CA PHE A 32 -24.39 20.03 -4.02
C PHE A 32 -23.81 20.50 -5.36
N PHE A 33 -24.35 21.57 -5.95
CA PHE A 33 -23.84 22.15 -7.19
C PHE A 33 -22.45 22.78 -7.01
N ALA A 34 -22.17 23.39 -5.86
CA ALA A 34 -20.83 23.90 -5.56
C ALA A 34 -19.79 22.77 -5.41
N GLU A 35 -20.16 21.65 -4.78
CA GLU A 35 -19.28 20.46 -4.69
C GLU A 35 -19.08 19.82 -6.07
N LEU A 36 -20.14 19.75 -6.89
CA LEU A 36 -20.09 19.22 -8.24
C LEU A 36 -19.25 20.11 -9.18
N GLU A 37 -19.36 21.45 -9.06
CA GLU A 37 -18.53 22.41 -9.80
C GLU A 37 -17.05 22.34 -9.37
N LYS A 38 -16.79 22.17 -8.07
CA LYS A 38 -15.44 21.95 -7.53
C LYS A 38 -14.83 20.62 -7.98
N LEU A 39 -15.65 19.57 -8.10
CA LEU A 39 -15.23 18.27 -8.65
C LEU A 39 -15.02 18.31 -10.17
N LEU A 40 -15.86 19.03 -10.92
CA LEU A 40 -15.76 19.17 -12.38
C LEU A 40 -14.64 20.13 -12.83
N SER A 41 -14.31 21.12 -12.00
CA SER A 41 -13.18 22.03 -12.21
C SER A 41 -11.84 21.43 -11.82
N TRP A 42 -11.82 20.20 -11.29
CA TRP A 42 -10.58 19.50 -10.98
C TRP A 42 -9.74 19.28 -12.26
N GLN A 43 -8.60 19.95 -12.29
CA GLN A 43 -7.53 19.77 -13.27
C GLN A 43 -6.37 19.11 -12.55
N GLY A 44 -6.38 17.78 -12.43
CA GLY A 44 -5.35 17.06 -11.67
C GLY A 44 -4.96 15.75 -12.33
N GLY A 45 -3.81 15.20 -11.87
CA GLY A 45 -3.08 14.06 -12.45
C GLY A 45 -3.82 12.71 -12.46
N PRO A 46 -3.11 11.57 -12.47
CA PRO A 46 -3.73 10.26 -12.70
C PRO A 46 -4.73 9.84 -11.61
N VAL A 47 -4.69 10.45 -10.43
CA VAL A 47 -5.56 10.16 -9.29
C VAL A 47 -6.07 11.45 -8.64
N ASN A 48 -7.38 11.48 -8.33
CA ASN A 48 -7.94 12.54 -7.51
C ASN A 48 -7.69 12.28 -6.01
N TRP A 49 -6.51 12.70 -5.54
CA TRP A 49 -6.10 12.55 -4.13
C TRP A 49 -6.88 13.40 -3.13
N GLU A 50 -7.62 14.41 -3.59
CA GLU A 50 -8.54 15.17 -2.75
C GLU A 50 -9.76 14.31 -2.43
N LEU A 51 -10.36 13.73 -3.47
CA LEU A 51 -11.46 12.78 -3.32
C LEU A 51 -11.03 11.54 -2.52
N ALA A 52 -9.84 10.99 -2.81
CA ALA A 52 -9.31 9.84 -2.06
C ALA A 52 -9.22 10.12 -0.55
N ARG A 53 -8.69 11.29 -0.16
CA ARG A 53 -8.60 11.69 1.25
C ARG A 53 -9.99 11.82 1.88
N GLN A 54 -10.94 12.45 1.18
CA GLN A 54 -12.30 12.62 1.70
C GLN A 54 -13.02 11.29 1.86
N VAL A 55 -12.88 10.37 0.90
CA VAL A 55 -13.45 9.02 0.99
C VAL A 55 -12.80 8.25 2.14
N ALA A 56 -11.47 8.28 2.26
CA ALA A 56 -10.75 7.61 3.35
C ALA A 56 -11.22 8.09 4.74
N ALA A 57 -11.32 9.41 4.93
CA ALA A 57 -11.81 10.00 6.16
C ALA A 57 -13.27 9.61 6.45
N ARG A 58 -14.12 9.54 5.41
CA ARG A 58 -15.51 9.12 5.55
C ARG A 58 -15.64 7.64 5.92
N THR A 59 -14.79 6.77 5.39
CA THR A 59 -14.77 5.33 5.67
C THR A 59 -14.45 5.06 7.14
N VAL A 60 -13.49 5.79 7.72
CA VAL A 60 -13.19 5.73 9.16
C VAL A 60 -14.39 6.20 10.01
N GLY A 61 -15.15 7.16 9.49
CA GLY A 61 -16.33 7.70 10.16
C GLY A 61 -16.00 8.61 11.34
N SER A 62 -17.00 8.93 12.15
CA SER A 62 -16.84 9.80 13.33
C SER A 62 -16.37 9.07 14.59
N ASP A 63 -16.14 7.76 14.51
CA ASP A 63 -15.75 6.90 15.62
C ASP A 63 -14.21 6.80 15.77
N ASP A 64 -13.50 7.88 15.42
CA ASP A 64 -12.05 8.00 15.60
C ASP A 64 -11.76 8.89 16.83
N PRO A 65 -11.39 8.31 17.99
CA PRO A 65 -11.13 9.09 19.18
C PRO A 65 -9.98 10.06 18.98
N ALA A 66 -10.14 11.28 19.49
CA ALA A 66 -9.06 12.26 19.52
C ALA A 66 -7.92 11.76 20.43
N ILE A 67 -6.68 11.97 20.00
CA ILE A 67 -5.49 11.59 20.76
C ILE A 67 -5.35 12.45 22.01
N THR A 68 -5.20 11.80 23.16
CA THR A 68 -4.99 12.46 24.45
C THR A 68 -3.50 12.58 24.78
N ALA A 69 -3.15 13.46 25.72
CA ALA A 69 -1.78 13.55 26.22
C ALA A 69 -1.32 12.23 26.88
N ALA A 70 -2.24 11.48 27.49
CA ALA A 70 -1.94 10.17 28.06
C ALA A 70 -1.60 9.14 26.97
N ASP A 71 -2.27 9.19 25.82
CA ASP A 71 -1.94 8.33 24.68
C ASP A 71 -0.54 8.61 24.14
N GLU A 72 -0.19 9.89 23.98
CA GLU A 72 1.16 10.29 23.54
C GLU A 72 2.23 9.80 24.53
N GLU A 73 2.02 10.01 25.84
CA GLU A 73 2.95 9.56 26.88
C GLU A 73 3.09 8.02 26.91
N ASN A 74 1.97 7.32 26.83
CA ASN A 74 1.92 5.86 26.83
C ASN A 74 2.62 5.23 25.63
N VAL A 75 2.38 5.77 24.42
CA VAL A 75 3.04 5.30 23.19
C VAL A 75 4.53 5.62 23.23
N ALA A 76 4.90 6.83 23.65
CA ALA A 76 6.30 7.20 23.78
C ALA A 76 7.03 6.35 24.85
N GLY A 77 6.35 6.01 25.95
CA GLY A 77 6.86 5.09 26.97
C GLY A 77 7.10 3.69 26.42
N ALA A 78 6.10 3.13 25.73
CA ALA A 78 6.20 1.79 25.14
C ALA A 78 7.31 1.69 24.09
N LEU A 79 7.46 2.70 23.23
CA LEU A 79 8.55 2.74 22.22
C LEU A 79 9.94 2.87 22.87
N ARG A 80 10.08 3.64 23.96
CA ARG A 80 11.35 3.68 24.71
C ARG A 80 11.70 2.34 25.35
N ILE A 81 10.70 1.64 25.91
CA ILE A 81 10.90 0.29 26.46
C ILE A 81 11.32 -0.66 25.34
N ALA A 82 10.62 -0.61 24.21
CA ALA A 82 10.94 -1.41 23.04
C ALA A 82 12.39 -1.19 22.57
N ASP A 83 12.85 0.06 22.51
CA ASP A 83 14.23 0.35 22.13
C ASP A 83 15.26 -0.31 23.08
N ILE A 84 15.05 -0.21 24.39
CA ILE A 84 15.94 -0.82 25.40
C ILE A 84 16.00 -2.34 25.22
N TRP A 85 14.88 -2.99 24.92
CA TRP A 85 14.81 -4.44 24.77
C TRP A 85 15.36 -4.93 23.42
N LEU A 86 15.35 -4.07 22.39
CA LEU A 86 15.87 -4.39 21.06
C LEU A 86 17.38 -4.25 20.95
N ASP A 87 17.99 -3.36 21.73
CA ASP A 87 19.44 -3.10 21.71
C ASP A 87 20.33 -4.37 21.83
N PRO A 88 20.04 -5.36 22.69
CA PRO A 88 20.83 -6.59 22.74
C PRO A 88 20.48 -7.62 21.65
N VAL A 89 19.40 -7.43 20.90
CA VAL A 89 18.82 -8.45 19.99
C VAL A 89 19.19 -8.21 18.53
N THR A 90 19.43 -6.96 18.14
CA THR A 90 19.81 -6.57 16.78
C THR A 90 21.01 -5.64 16.77
N SER A 91 21.82 -5.75 15.72
CA SER A 91 22.94 -4.83 15.46
C SER A 91 22.48 -3.47 14.93
N LEU A 92 21.22 -3.35 14.51
CA LEU A 92 20.64 -2.09 14.04
C LEU A 92 20.30 -1.20 15.25
N PRO A 93 20.92 -0.02 15.38
CA PRO A 93 20.75 0.82 16.57
C PRO A 93 19.36 1.45 16.63
N ALA A 94 19.01 1.98 17.81
CA ALA A 94 17.79 2.76 17.99
C ALA A 94 17.75 3.93 16.99
N GLY A 95 16.75 3.92 16.11
CA GLY A 95 16.69 4.77 14.92
C GLY A 95 16.21 6.19 15.18
N GLY A 96 16.62 6.84 16.28
CA GLY A 96 16.32 8.26 16.59
C GLY A 96 14.87 8.71 16.36
N SER A 97 13.92 7.77 16.36
CA SER A 97 12.61 7.98 15.78
C SER A 97 11.74 8.76 16.74
N THR A 98 10.97 9.70 16.20
CA THR A 98 9.98 10.44 16.98
C THR A 98 8.77 9.53 17.21
N ALA A 99 8.53 9.17 18.47
CA ALA A 99 7.35 8.44 18.89
C ALA A 99 6.08 9.30 18.68
N ARG A 100 5.06 8.73 18.05
CA ARG A 100 3.77 9.40 17.81
C ARG A 100 2.60 8.48 18.14
N ALA A 101 1.63 9.01 18.88
CA ALA A 101 0.29 8.44 18.92
C ALA A 101 -0.54 9.09 17.81
N TRP A 102 -1.18 8.30 16.96
CA TRP A 102 -2.02 8.79 15.86
C TRP A 102 -3.46 8.31 15.98
N SER A 103 -4.40 9.21 15.70
CA SER A 103 -5.76 8.79 15.35
C SER A 103 -5.74 8.16 13.96
N ARG A 104 -6.82 7.45 13.59
CA ARG A 104 -6.95 6.86 12.24
C ARG A 104 -6.90 7.94 11.17
N GLN A 105 -7.53 9.09 11.41
CA GLN A 105 -7.45 10.24 10.52
C GLN A 105 -6.03 10.80 10.40
N GLN A 106 -5.30 10.93 11.51
CA GLN A 106 -3.90 11.39 11.46
C GLN A 106 -3.01 10.40 10.69
N TRP A 107 -3.25 9.10 10.82
CA TRP A 107 -2.55 8.09 10.04
C TRP A 107 -2.83 8.22 8.54
N ILE A 108 -4.09 8.47 8.13
CA ILE A 108 -4.42 8.73 6.72
C ILE A 108 -3.60 9.91 6.20
N GLU A 109 -3.67 11.06 6.87
CA GLU A 109 -2.96 12.27 6.44
C GLU A 109 -1.44 12.08 6.37
N ALA A 110 -0.87 11.41 7.38
CA ALA A 110 0.58 11.20 7.46
C ALA A 110 1.12 10.23 6.38
N THR A 111 0.30 9.28 5.93
CA THR A 111 0.72 8.24 4.97
C THR A 111 0.40 8.57 3.51
N LEU A 112 -0.51 9.52 3.26
CA LEU A 112 -0.91 9.95 1.90
C LEU A 112 0.26 10.22 0.94
N PRO A 113 1.38 10.86 1.33
CA PRO A 113 2.50 11.09 0.41
C PRO A 113 3.12 9.79 -0.14
N VAL A 114 3.18 8.73 0.66
CA VAL A 114 3.72 7.44 0.22
C VAL A 114 2.72 6.72 -0.66
N TRP A 115 1.42 6.77 -0.33
CA TRP A 115 0.36 6.24 -1.19
C TRP A 115 0.35 6.87 -2.58
N ARG A 116 0.62 8.18 -2.69
CA ARG A 116 0.81 8.86 -3.99
C ARG A 116 1.91 8.21 -4.82
N THR A 117 3.05 7.97 -4.18
CA THR A 117 4.21 7.35 -4.84
C THR A 117 3.91 5.94 -5.33
N LEU A 118 3.13 5.17 -4.56
CA LEU A 118 2.76 3.79 -4.88
C LEU A 118 1.68 3.71 -5.98
N CYS A 119 0.64 4.54 -5.88
CA CYS A 119 -0.56 4.40 -6.70
C CYS A 119 -0.53 5.23 -7.99
N ASP A 120 0.19 6.36 -8.04
CA ASP A 120 0.23 7.21 -9.25
C ASP A 120 0.74 6.47 -10.50
N PRO A 121 1.80 5.64 -10.44
CA PRO A 121 2.27 4.88 -11.60
C PRO A 121 1.23 3.85 -12.09
N VAL A 122 0.58 3.15 -11.15
CA VAL A 122 -0.47 2.17 -11.45
C VAL A 122 -1.67 2.86 -12.09
N ALA A 123 -2.15 3.94 -11.49
CA ALA A 123 -3.29 4.71 -11.98
C ALA A 123 -3.06 5.24 -13.38
N THR A 124 -1.85 5.77 -13.65
CA THR A 124 -1.46 6.24 -14.99
C THR A 124 -1.63 5.13 -16.02
N LYS A 125 -1.15 3.93 -15.69
CA LYS A 125 -1.21 2.76 -16.57
C LYS A 125 -2.63 2.24 -16.75
N VAL A 126 -3.44 2.22 -15.71
CA VAL A 126 -4.86 1.83 -15.77
C VAL A 126 -5.68 2.80 -16.63
N VAL A 127 -5.44 4.11 -16.50
CA VAL A 127 -6.13 5.12 -17.34
C VAL A 127 -5.67 5.02 -18.80
N GLU A 128 -4.38 4.86 -19.06
CA GLU A 128 -3.84 4.59 -20.41
C GLU A 128 -4.45 3.32 -21.02
N ALA A 129 -4.59 2.29 -20.20
CA ALA A 129 -5.17 1.00 -20.54
C ALA A 129 -6.64 1.12 -20.95
N MET A 130 -7.48 1.74 -20.11
CA MET A 130 -8.90 1.99 -20.40
C MET A 130 -9.07 2.79 -21.69
N ARG A 131 -8.21 3.80 -21.92
CA ARG A 131 -8.24 4.61 -23.15
C ARG A 131 -7.91 3.78 -24.38
N ALA A 132 -6.81 3.02 -24.35
CA ALA A 132 -6.44 2.13 -25.44
C ALA A 132 -7.58 1.15 -25.74
N GLY A 133 -8.17 0.62 -24.68
CA GLY A 133 -9.26 -0.30 -24.73
C GLY A 133 -10.53 0.24 -25.40
N LEU A 134 -11.02 1.40 -24.95
CA LEU A 134 -12.17 2.06 -25.56
C LEU A 134 -11.91 2.38 -27.04
N SER A 135 -10.71 2.87 -27.36
CA SER A 135 -10.35 3.18 -28.75
C SER A 135 -10.34 1.94 -29.65
N GLY A 136 -9.85 0.81 -29.13
CA GLY A 136 -9.86 -0.47 -29.83
C GLY A 136 -11.27 -1.03 -30.00
N GLY A 137 -12.10 -0.97 -28.95
CA GLY A 137 -13.51 -1.39 -29.01
C GLY A 137 -14.32 -0.58 -30.02
N LEU A 138 -14.17 0.75 -30.02
CA LEU A 138 -14.82 1.62 -31.01
C LEU A 138 -14.33 1.36 -32.43
N ALA A 139 -13.02 1.15 -32.63
CA ALA A 139 -12.48 0.80 -33.94
C ALA A 139 -13.06 -0.54 -34.46
N GLN A 140 -13.24 -1.52 -33.56
CA GLN A 140 -13.82 -2.82 -33.90
C GLN A 140 -15.31 -2.73 -34.23
N LEU A 141 -16.02 -1.74 -33.69
CA LEU A 141 -17.39 -1.39 -34.05
C LEU A 141 -17.49 -0.51 -35.31
N GLY A 142 -16.41 -0.29 -36.07
CA GLY A 142 -16.46 0.54 -37.28
C GLY A 142 -16.46 2.05 -37.02
N GLY A 143 -16.02 2.48 -35.83
CA GLY A 143 -15.95 3.88 -35.44
C GLY A 143 -17.32 4.45 -35.04
N ALA A 144 -17.52 5.75 -35.25
CA ALA A 144 -18.78 6.42 -34.92
C ALA A 144 -19.98 5.90 -35.73
N GLU A 145 -19.74 5.22 -36.85
CA GLU A 145 -20.77 4.72 -37.76
C GLU A 145 -21.40 3.39 -37.35
N GLY A 146 -20.74 2.59 -36.49
CA GLY A 146 -21.32 1.33 -35.99
C GLY A 146 -21.76 1.38 -34.53
N LEU A 147 -21.98 2.59 -34.01
CA LEU A 147 -22.78 2.79 -32.81
C LEU A 147 -24.22 2.32 -33.07
N PRO A 148 -24.89 1.70 -32.08
CA PRO A 148 -26.30 1.36 -32.20
C PRO A 148 -27.15 2.60 -32.46
N PRO A 149 -28.24 2.48 -33.23
CA PRO A 149 -29.11 3.59 -33.58
C PRO A 149 -29.74 4.27 -32.35
N GLU A 150 -29.96 3.55 -31.23
CA GLU A 150 -30.47 4.17 -30.00
C GLU A 150 -29.45 5.11 -29.33
N VAL A 151 -28.17 4.71 -29.28
CA VAL A 151 -27.09 5.52 -28.69
C VAL A 151 -26.76 6.70 -29.60
N ALA A 152 -26.76 6.48 -30.92
CA ALA A 152 -26.59 7.53 -31.91
C ALA A 152 -27.72 8.58 -31.83
N ALA A 153 -28.96 8.16 -31.53
CA ALA A 153 -30.12 9.04 -31.37
C ALA A 153 -30.17 9.78 -30.02
N ALA A 154 -29.48 9.27 -28.99
CA ALA A 154 -29.35 9.92 -27.68
C ALA A 154 -28.32 11.07 -27.67
N LEU A 155 -27.52 11.19 -28.73
CA LEU A 155 -26.54 12.27 -28.88
C LEU A 155 -27.24 13.59 -29.24
N PRO A 156 -26.80 14.73 -28.68
CA PRO A 156 -27.29 16.03 -29.09
C PRO A 156 -27.09 16.25 -30.60
N PRO A 157 -28.08 16.81 -31.32
CA PRO A 157 -27.95 17.07 -32.74
C PRO A 157 -26.77 18.02 -33.01
N GLY A 158 -25.82 17.58 -33.84
CA GLY A 158 -24.59 18.33 -34.18
C GLY A 158 -23.30 17.79 -33.54
N LEU A 159 -23.37 16.70 -32.76
CA LEU A 159 -22.24 16.10 -32.07
C LEU A 159 -21.72 14.88 -32.86
N ASP A 160 -20.70 15.09 -33.70
CA ASP A 160 -20.04 14.03 -34.46
C ASP A 160 -18.98 13.33 -33.59
N LEU A 161 -19.27 12.09 -33.15
CA LEU A 161 -18.36 11.29 -32.32
C LEU A 161 -17.03 10.98 -33.04
N GLY A 162 -17.05 10.86 -34.37
CA GLY A 162 -15.84 10.65 -35.17
C GLY A 162 -14.94 11.87 -35.13
N GLN A 163 -15.51 13.07 -35.28
CA GLN A 163 -14.78 14.34 -35.09
C GLN A 163 -14.39 14.60 -33.64
N LEU A 164 -15.18 14.20 -32.64
CA LEU A 164 -14.83 14.38 -31.22
C LEU A 164 -13.70 13.46 -30.77
N MET A 165 -13.69 12.22 -31.26
CA MET A 165 -12.60 11.27 -31.06
C MET A 165 -11.34 11.70 -31.82
N ALA A 166 -11.49 12.19 -33.06
CA ALA A 166 -10.38 12.76 -33.83
C ALA A 166 -9.89 14.11 -33.27
N ALA A 167 -10.75 14.87 -32.59
CA ALA A 167 -10.40 16.11 -31.91
C ALA A 167 -9.58 15.86 -30.63
N GLY A 168 -9.58 14.63 -30.09
CA GLY A 168 -8.60 14.06 -29.16
C GLY A 168 -8.42 14.76 -27.80
N GLY A 169 -8.93 15.97 -27.62
CA GLY A 169 -8.67 16.82 -26.46
C GLY A 169 -9.79 16.74 -25.44
N PRO A 170 -11.00 17.30 -25.70
CA PRO A 170 -11.99 17.52 -24.65
C PRO A 170 -12.58 16.24 -24.04
N VAL A 171 -12.90 15.23 -24.85
CA VAL A 171 -13.49 13.97 -24.38
C VAL A 171 -12.45 13.09 -23.68
N VAL A 172 -11.23 13.03 -24.21
CA VAL A 172 -10.12 12.28 -23.59
C VAL A 172 -9.74 12.89 -22.24
N GLU A 173 -9.71 14.22 -22.16
CA GLU A 173 -9.48 14.92 -20.89
C GLU A 173 -10.60 14.66 -19.88
N MET A 174 -11.86 14.67 -20.32
CA MET A 174 -13.00 14.31 -19.46
C MET A 174 -12.91 12.86 -18.97
N MET A 175 -12.53 11.92 -19.84
CA MET A 175 -12.33 10.52 -19.46
C MET A 175 -11.19 10.34 -18.46
N ASN A 176 -10.06 11.02 -18.66
CA ASN A 176 -8.95 11.01 -17.71
C ASN A 176 -9.40 11.54 -16.35
N ARG A 177 -10.24 12.57 -16.32
CA ARG A 177 -10.83 13.10 -15.08
C ARG A 177 -11.74 12.10 -14.39
N VAL A 178 -12.65 11.47 -15.14
CA VAL A 178 -13.56 10.45 -14.59
C VAL A 178 -12.79 9.24 -14.09
N GLY A 179 -11.81 8.74 -14.85
CA GLY A 179 -10.94 7.63 -14.45
C GLY A 179 -10.15 7.95 -13.18
N GLY A 180 -9.53 9.13 -13.11
CA GLY A 180 -8.81 9.57 -11.92
C GLY A 180 -9.69 9.79 -10.69
N MET A 181 -10.96 10.18 -10.87
CA MET A 181 -11.95 10.26 -9.78
C MET A 181 -12.36 8.87 -9.27
N LEU A 182 -12.72 7.94 -10.16
CA LEU A 182 -13.11 6.59 -9.79
C LEU A 182 -11.97 5.85 -9.07
N PHE A 183 -10.76 5.91 -9.63
CA PHE A 183 -9.57 5.34 -9.01
C PHE A 183 -9.27 6.00 -7.66
N GLY A 184 -9.37 7.34 -7.58
CA GLY A 184 -9.21 8.07 -6.33
C GLY A 184 -10.21 7.65 -5.26
N ALA A 185 -11.48 7.44 -5.61
CA ALA A 185 -12.49 6.95 -4.66
C ALA A 185 -12.15 5.53 -4.15
N GLN A 186 -11.76 4.62 -5.04
CA GLN A 186 -11.38 3.25 -4.67
C GLN A 186 -10.14 3.20 -3.77
N VAL A 187 -9.09 3.95 -4.11
CA VAL A 187 -7.89 4.11 -3.27
C VAL A 187 -8.26 4.70 -1.90
N GLY A 188 -9.10 5.73 -1.89
CA GLY A 188 -9.58 6.35 -0.66
C GLY A 188 -10.30 5.37 0.24
N GLN A 189 -11.22 4.57 -0.33
CA GLN A 189 -11.94 3.54 0.42
C GLN A 189 -10.97 2.54 1.04
N ALA A 190 -10.02 2.04 0.26
CA ALA A 190 -9.05 1.05 0.71
C ALA A 190 -8.13 1.59 1.82
N ILE A 191 -7.61 2.82 1.66
CA ILE A 191 -6.82 3.51 2.70
C ILE A 191 -7.65 3.72 3.98
N GLY A 192 -8.92 4.09 3.85
CA GLY A 192 -9.81 4.30 4.99
C GLY A 192 -10.11 3.01 5.75
N THR A 193 -10.38 1.91 5.04
CA THR A 193 -10.55 0.59 5.64
C THR A 193 -9.27 0.16 6.36
N LEU A 194 -8.11 0.33 5.72
CA LEU A 194 -6.81 0.03 6.30
C LEU A 194 -6.54 0.84 7.57
N ALA A 195 -6.85 2.13 7.59
CA ALA A 195 -6.70 2.98 8.76
C ALA A 195 -7.57 2.53 9.96
N GLY A 196 -8.72 1.94 9.69
CA GLY A 196 -9.59 1.33 10.71
C GLY A 196 -8.97 0.13 11.41
N GLU A 197 -7.96 -0.48 10.80
CA GLU A 197 -7.42 -1.75 11.22
C GLU A 197 -6.01 -1.69 11.77
N VAL A 198 -5.13 -0.93 11.13
CA VAL A 198 -3.70 -0.94 11.46
C VAL A 198 -3.45 -0.40 12.87
N VAL A 199 -2.56 -1.05 13.60
CA VAL A 199 -2.12 -0.65 14.93
C VAL A 199 -0.85 0.20 14.88
N SER A 200 -0.12 0.21 13.76
CA SER A 200 1.13 0.97 13.61
C SER A 200 1.37 1.50 12.19
N SER A 201 2.41 2.32 12.02
CA SER A 201 2.74 2.93 10.73
C SER A 201 3.42 2.00 9.73
N THR A 202 4.11 0.97 10.25
CA THR A 202 4.86 0.00 9.43
C THR A 202 4.19 -1.36 9.35
N GLU A 203 2.99 -1.51 9.91
CA GLU A 203 2.35 -2.82 10.05
C GLU A 203 2.22 -3.54 8.71
N ILE A 204 1.97 -2.86 7.60
CA ILE A 204 1.84 -3.53 6.30
C ILE A 204 3.18 -3.95 5.64
N GLY A 205 4.31 -3.82 6.34
CA GLY A 205 5.65 -4.12 5.81
C GLY A 205 6.26 -3.02 4.96
N LEU A 206 5.61 -1.85 4.86
CA LEU A 206 6.09 -0.66 4.13
C LEU A 206 6.29 0.52 5.09
N PRO A 207 7.31 1.38 4.86
CA PRO A 207 7.53 2.59 5.65
C PRO A 207 6.60 3.70 5.16
N LEU A 208 5.35 3.69 5.59
CA LEU A 208 4.33 4.66 5.16
C LEU A 208 4.44 6.02 5.86
N ALA A 209 4.97 6.06 7.07
CA ALA A 209 5.15 7.29 7.84
C ALA A 209 6.28 8.17 7.28
N PRO A 210 6.29 9.48 7.62
CA PRO A 210 7.45 10.32 7.43
C PRO A 210 8.71 9.70 8.05
N VAL A 211 9.85 9.84 7.37
CA VAL A 211 11.13 9.27 7.80
C VAL A 211 11.44 9.64 9.26
N GLY A 212 11.85 8.65 10.05
CA GLY A 212 12.18 8.84 11.46
C GLY A 212 10.95 8.98 12.35
N THR A 213 9.78 8.48 11.95
CA THR A 213 8.57 8.44 12.77
C THR A 213 8.20 7.00 13.08
N ALA A 214 8.04 6.68 14.37
CA ALA A 214 7.46 5.43 14.83
C ALA A 214 6.09 5.76 15.43
N ALA A 215 5.03 5.23 14.85
CA ALA A 215 3.68 5.59 15.28
C ALA A 215 2.81 4.37 15.59
N LEU A 216 2.03 4.51 16.67
CA LEU A 216 0.99 3.57 17.05
C LEU A 216 -0.38 4.27 17.01
N LEU A 217 -1.44 3.50 16.75
CA LEU A 217 -2.82 3.97 16.80
C LEU A 217 -3.47 3.47 18.10
N PRO A 218 -3.56 4.28 19.17
CA PRO A 218 -3.98 3.81 20.50
C PRO A 218 -5.36 3.15 20.50
N ALA A 219 -6.31 3.68 19.73
CA ALA A 219 -7.65 3.11 19.60
C ALA A 219 -7.60 1.70 18.98
N ASN A 220 -6.79 1.49 17.94
CA ASN A 220 -6.65 0.20 17.28
C ASN A 220 -5.81 -0.78 18.12
N VAL A 221 -4.81 -0.28 18.85
CA VAL A 221 -4.05 -1.07 19.84
C VAL A 221 -4.96 -1.58 20.96
N ALA A 222 -5.87 -0.73 21.45
CA ALA A 222 -6.87 -1.13 22.45
C ALA A 222 -7.80 -2.21 21.87
N ALA A 223 -8.38 -1.97 20.68
CA ALA A 223 -9.24 -2.92 19.99
C ALA A 223 -8.54 -4.27 19.72
N PHE A 224 -7.25 -4.25 19.39
CA PHE A 224 -6.45 -5.47 19.21
C PHE A 224 -6.38 -6.32 20.48
N GLY A 225 -6.35 -5.69 21.66
CA GLY A 225 -6.29 -6.36 22.96
C GLY A 225 -7.63 -6.87 23.48
N GLU A 226 -8.75 -6.45 22.89
CA GLU A 226 -10.08 -6.80 23.37
C GLU A 226 -10.34 -8.31 23.32
N GLY A 227 -10.95 -8.84 24.38
CA GLY A 227 -11.26 -10.27 24.47
C GLY A 227 -10.06 -11.20 24.67
N LEU A 228 -8.81 -10.69 24.65
CA LEU A 228 -7.62 -11.51 24.85
C LEU A 228 -7.37 -11.85 26.32
N GLY A 229 -7.89 -11.07 27.26
CA GLY A 229 -7.54 -11.21 28.69
C GLY A 229 -6.03 -11.02 28.92
N ILE A 230 -5.41 -10.12 28.15
CA ILE A 230 -4.02 -9.68 28.28
C ILE A 230 -4.07 -8.22 28.71
N GLU A 231 -3.16 -7.81 29.58
CA GLU A 231 -3.08 -6.42 30.04
C GLU A 231 -2.80 -5.46 28.88
N ALA A 232 -3.49 -4.32 28.86
CA ALA A 232 -3.41 -3.36 27.75
C ALA A 232 -1.99 -2.80 27.54
N GLU A 233 -1.22 -2.67 28.62
CA GLU A 233 0.18 -2.24 28.57
C GLU A 233 1.08 -3.29 27.89
N GLU A 234 0.88 -4.57 28.19
CA GLU A 234 1.63 -5.67 27.58
C GLU A 234 1.34 -5.78 26.06
N VAL A 235 0.08 -5.62 25.66
CA VAL A 235 -0.31 -5.52 24.24
C VAL A 235 0.40 -4.35 23.57
N ARG A 236 0.39 -3.16 24.21
CA ARG A 236 1.00 -1.95 23.66
C ARG A 236 2.51 -2.10 23.50
N ILE A 237 3.21 -2.64 24.50
CA ILE A 237 4.66 -2.84 24.45
C ILE A 237 5.01 -3.85 23.35
N TYR A 238 4.26 -4.94 23.22
CA TYR A 238 4.49 -5.91 22.16
C TYR A 238 4.35 -5.28 20.75
N LEU A 239 3.31 -4.48 20.53
CA LEU A 239 3.11 -3.78 19.25
C LEU A 239 4.15 -2.66 19.04
N ALA A 240 4.59 -2.00 20.11
CA ALA A 240 5.68 -1.03 20.07
C ALA A 240 7.02 -1.69 19.69
N LEU A 241 7.30 -2.91 20.18
CA LEU A 241 8.46 -3.69 19.76
C LEU A 241 8.44 -3.93 18.25
N ARG A 242 7.30 -4.34 17.68
CA ARG A 242 7.18 -4.57 16.24
C ARG A 242 7.44 -3.30 15.43
N GLU A 243 6.81 -2.19 15.83
CA GLU A 243 6.98 -0.89 15.17
C GLU A 243 8.43 -0.38 15.28
N ALA A 244 9.05 -0.48 16.46
CA ALA A 244 10.43 -0.07 16.68
C ALA A 244 11.40 -0.93 15.86
N THR A 245 11.20 -2.25 15.82
CA THR A 245 11.99 -3.17 14.98
C THR A 245 11.93 -2.77 13.51
N ALA A 246 10.74 -2.61 12.94
CA ALA A 246 10.58 -2.20 11.55
C ALA A 246 11.16 -0.80 11.28
N THR A 247 10.98 0.14 12.21
CA THR A 247 11.53 1.50 12.09
C THR A 247 13.06 1.49 12.07
N ARG A 248 13.71 0.68 12.92
CA ARG A 248 15.17 0.50 12.89
C ARG A 248 15.64 -0.04 11.55
N LEU A 249 14.94 -1.03 11.00
CA LEU A 249 15.26 -1.59 9.69
C LEU A 249 15.23 -0.51 8.60
N PHE A 250 14.12 0.20 8.46
CA PHE A 250 13.99 1.22 7.42
C PHE A 250 14.88 2.45 7.64
N ALA A 251 15.23 2.77 8.88
CA ALA A 251 16.16 3.85 9.20
C ALA A 251 17.62 3.52 8.83
N HIS A 252 18.04 2.26 9.00
CA HIS A 252 19.43 1.84 8.82
C HIS A 252 19.72 1.11 7.51
N VAL A 253 18.67 0.73 6.75
CA VAL A 253 18.78 0.07 5.45
C VAL A 253 18.20 0.97 4.35
N PRO A 254 18.91 2.03 3.93
CA PRO A 254 18.36 3.08 3.08
C PRO A 254 17.95 2.59 1.68
N TRP A 255 18.59 1.54 1.17
CA TRP A 255 18.26 0.95 -0.13
C TRP A 255 16.91 0.21 -0.10
N LEU A 256 16.47 -0.31 1.06
CA LEU A 256 15.29 -1.16 1.17
C LEU A 256 14.02 -0.40 0.77
N ARG A 257 13.88 0.85 1.20
CA ARG A 257 12.75 1.70 0.81
C ARG A 257 12.71 1.91 -0.71
N ALA A 258 13.85 2.24 -1.32
CA ALA A 258 13.94 2.44 -2.76
C ALA A 258 13.65 1.13 -3.52
N HIS A 259 14.13 0.00 -3.02
CA HIS A 259 13.91 -1.32 -3.61
C HIS A 259 12.43 -1.73 -3.59
N LEU A 260 11.75 -1.59 -2.44
CA LEU A 260 10.31 -1.93 -2.33
C LEU A 260 9.45 -1.05 -3.23
N LEU A 261 9.66 0.28 -3.18
CA LEU A 261 8.91 1.23 -4.02
C LEU A 261 9.22 1.03 -5.51
N GLY A 262 10.48 0.78 -5.86
CA GLY A 262 10.90 0.52 -7.24
C GLY A 262 10.30 -0.76 -7.81
N THR A 263 10.15 -1.81 -7.00
CA THR A 263 9.51 -3.06 -7.43
C THR A 263 8.02 -2.87 -7.73
N VAL A 264 7.33 -2.00 -6.96
CA VAL A 264 5.95 -1.60 -7.26
C VAL A 264 5.87 -0.82 -8.58
N GLU A 265 6.82 0.08 -8.84
CA GLU A 265 6.88 0.81 -10.11
C GLU A 265 7.16 -0.13 -11.32
N GLU A 266 8.04 -1.12 -11.15
CA GLU A 266 8.28 -2.16 -12.14
C GLU A 266 7.03 -2.98 -12.45
N TYR A 267 6.31 -3.39 -11.40
CA TYR A 267 5.01 -4.06 -11.54
C TYR A 267 4.03 -3.18 -12.33
N ALA A 268 3.90 -1.91 -11.97
CA ALA A 268 3.01 -0.96 -12.65
C ALA A 268 3.37 -0.81 -14.14
N ARG A 269 4.67 -0.76 -14.47
CA ARG A 269 5.15 -0.64 -15.85
C ARG A 269 4.80 -1.87 -16.70
N GLY A 270 4.71 -3.05 -16.08
CA GLY A 270 4.33 -4.30 -16.71
C GLY A 270 2.83 -4.45 -16.98
N ILE A 271 1.99 -3.52 -16.52
CA ILE A 271 0.54 -3.52 -16.79
C ILE A 271 0.32 -3.30 -18.29
N THR A 272 -0.11 -4.35 -18.98
CA THR A 272 -0.51 -4.33 -20.39
C THR A 272 -1.99 -4.62 -20.53
N VAL A 273 -2.65 -4.00 -21.52
CA VAL A 273 -4.03 -4.35 -21.86
C VAL A 273 -4.04 -5.47 -22.87
N ASP A 274 -4.68 -6.57 -22.51
CA ASP A 274 -5.08 -7.56 -23.50
C ASP A 274 -6.22 -6.99 -24.35
N GLN A 275 -5.84 -6.52 -25.55
CA GLN A 275 -6.77 -5.95 -26.52
C GLN A 275 -7.76 -7.01 -27.05
N GLU A 276 -7.39 -8.29 -26.99
CA GLU A 276 -8.22 -9.40 -27.45
C GLU A 276 -9.26 -9.76 -26.38
N ALA A 277 -8.85 -9.87 -25.11
CA ALA A 277 -9.76 -10.05 -23.99
C ALA A 277 -10.78 -8.90 -23.90
N LEU A 278 -10.32 -7.65 -24.02
CA LEU A 278 -11.22 -6.51 -24.01
C LEU A 278 -12.16 -6.49 -25.23
N GLY A 279 -11.68 -6.92 -26.39
CA GLY A 279 -12.52 -7.10 -27.59
C GLY A 279 -13.60 -8.16 -27.39
N GLN A 280 -13.33 -9.23 -26.62
CA GLN A 280 -14.33 -10.24 -26.27
C GLN A 280 -15.37 -9.68 -25.29
N VAL A 281 -14.94 -8.93 -24.28
CA VAL A 281 -15.83 -8.27 -23.31
C VAL A 281 -16.74 -7.27 -24.03
N MET A 282 -16.20 -6.45 -24.93
CA MET A 282 -16.98 -5.52 -25.76
C MET A 282 -18.02 -6.23 -26.64
N ARG A 283 -17.82 -7.49 -27.03
CA ARG A 283 -18.82 -8.30 -27.75
C ARG A 283 -19.90 -8.88 -26.84
N MET A 284 -19.59 -9.03 -25.55
CA MET A 284 -20.53 -9.51 -24.54
C MET A 284 -21.36 -8.39 -23.91
N VAL A 285 -20.81 -7.16 -23.88
CA VAL A 285 -21.50 -5.97 -23.38
C VAL A 285 -22.50 -5.48 -24.44
N ASP A 286 -23.78 -5.67 -24.14
CA ASP A 286 -24.89 -5.09 -24.91
C ASP A 286 -24.73 -3.55 -24.88
N PRO A 287 -24.79 -2.86 -26.03
CA PRO A 287 -24.57 -1.41 -26.10
C PRO A 287 -25.52 -0.57 -25.24
N THR A 288 -26.66 -1.13 -24.86
CA THR A 288 -27.60 -0.53 -23.90
C THR A 288 -27.08 -0.52 -22.46
N MET A 289 -26.05 -1.31 -22.13
CA MET A 289 -25.40 -1.33 -20.81
C MET A 289 -24.46 -0.14 -20.58
N ILE A 290 -23.94 0.49 -21.62
CA ILE A 290 -23.02 1.66 -21.50
C ILE A 290 -23.72 2.85 -20.81
N THR A 291 -25.05 2.91 -20.90
CA THR A 291 -25.86 3.95 -20.24
C THR A 291 -26.17 3.64 -18.77
N ASP A 292 -25.77 2.47 -18.25
CA ASP A 292 -26.09 2.01 -16.90
C ASP A 292 -24.79 1.62 -16.13
N PRO A 293 -24.24 2.54 -15.30
CA PRO A 293 -22.94 2.38 -14.65
C PRO A 293 -22.83 1.15 -13.74
N GLU A 294 -23.92 0.75 -13.10
CA GLU A 294 -23.93 -0.41 -12.18
C GLU A 294 -23.80 -1.73 -12.96
N LYS A 295 -24.50 -1.85 -14.09
CA LYS A 295 -24.41 -3.04 -14.96
C LYS A 295 -23.08 -3.12 -15.70
N LEU A 296 -22.51 -1.98 -16.06
CA LEU A 296 -21.17 -1.94 -16.64
C LEU A 296 -20.13 -2.42 -15.62
N SER A 297 -20.25 -2.01 -14.35
CA SER A 297 -19.39 -2.49 -13.26
C SER A 297 -19.55 -3.99 -13.01
N GLU A 298 -20.76 -4.55 -13.16
CA GLU A 298 -21.04 -5.98 -13.00
C GLU A 298 -20.55 -6.81 -14.20
N ALA A 299 -20.67 -6.30 -15.43
CA ALA A 299 -20.23 -6.96 -16.66
C ALA A 299 -18.72 -6.89 -16.89
N LEU A 300 -18.05 -5.82 -16.45
CA LEU A 300 -16.59 -5.67 -16.43
C LEU A 300 -15.94 -6.42 -15.24
N GLY A 301 -16.62 -7.43 -14.67
CA GLY A 301 -16.22 -8.13 -13.45
C GLY A 301 -14.73 -8.48 -13.37
N GLU A 302 -14.25 -8.75 -12.15
CA GLU A 302 -12.83 -8.95 -11.78
C GLU A 302 -11.96 -9.70 -12.83
N ASP A 303 -12.54 -10.65 -13.56
CA ASP A 303 -11.89 -11.46 -14.60
C ASP A 303 -11.33 -10.68 -15.81
N VAL A 304 -11.88 -9.52 -16.20
CA VAL A 304 -11.43 -8.80 -17.42
C VAL A 304 -10.00 -8.25 -17.28
N PHE A 305 -9.57 -8.01 -16.04
CA PHE A 305 -8.22 -7.54 -15.72
C PHE A 305 -7.34 -8.64 -15.10
N ALA A 306 -7.91 -9.81 -14.78
CA ALA A 306 -7.21 -10.90 -14.10
C ALA A 306 -6.32 -11.72 -15.06
N ASP A 307 -6.71 -11.86 -16.33
CA ASP A 307 -6.05 -12.76 -17.28
C ASP A 307 -4.89 -12.12 -18.09
N ALA A 308 -4.48 -10.90 -17.76
CA ALA A 308 -3.44 -10.15 -18.49
C ALA A 308 -2.12 -9.95 -17.71
N THR A 309 -1.76 -10.87 -16.80
CA THR A 309 -0.45 -10.77 -16.13
C THR A 309 0.69 -11.17 -17.06
N THR A 310 1.61 -10.23 -17.30
CA THR A 310 2.84 -10.51 -18.08
C THR A 310 3.86 -11.27 -17.23
N PRO A 311 4.75 -12.10 -17.83
CA PRO A 311 5.83 -12.75 -17.08
C PRO A 311 6.71 -11.77 -16.30
N GLU A 312 6.92 -10.56 -16.84
CA GLU A 312 7.64 -9.48 -16.17
C GLU A 312 6.90 -8.97 -14.93
N GLN A 313 5.57 -8.81 -15.02
CA GLN A 313 4.71 -8.41 -13.91
C GLN A 313 4.67 -9.48 -12.82
N GLU A 314 4.55 -10.77 -13.19
CA GLU A 314 4.63 -11.89 -12.24
C GLU A 314 5.98 -11.94 -11.54
N ALA A 315 7.08 -11.72 -12.27
CA ALA A 315 8.42 -11.68 -11.69
C ALA A 315 8.60 -10.50 -10.73
N ALA A 316 8.09 -9.31 -11.07
CA ALA A 316 8.11 -8.14 -10.20
C ALA A 316 7.28 -8.38 -8.93
N LEU A 317 6.09 -8.94 -9.07
CA LEU A 317 5.23 -9.30 -7.94
C LEU A 317 5.92 -10.33 -7.03
N GLY A 318 6.51 -11.36 -7.63
CA GLY A 318 7.26 -12.38 -6.92
C GLY A 318 8.41 -11.81 -6.10
N ARG A 319 9.18 -10.84 -6.64
CA ARG A 319 10.24 -10.13 -5.92
C ARG A 319 9.69 -9.30 -4.76
N LEU A 320 8.61 -8.55 -4.99
CA LEU A 320 7.97 -7.74 -3.95
C LEU A 320 7.45 -8.61 -2.80
N GLU A 321 6.81 -9.73 -3.12
CA GLU A 321 6.35 -10.72 -2.13
C GLU A 321 7.50 -11.29 -1.30
N VAL A 322 8.63 -11.63 -1.92
CA VAL A 322 9.83 -12.11 -1.19
C VAL A 322 10.37 -11.01 -0.28
N ALA A 323 10.54 -9.78 -0.79
CA ALA A 323 11.08 -8.67 -0.02
C ALA A 323 10.20 -8.34 1.20
N LEU A 324 8.88 -8.27 1.01
CA LEU A 324 7.93 -8.04 2.11
C LEU A 324 7.90 -9.20 3.11
N ALA A 325 7.98 -10.45 2.64
CA ALA A 325 8.07 -11.61 3.51
C ALA A 325 9.36 -11.61 4.35
N LEU A 326 10.48 -11.20 3.77
CA LEU A 326 11.76 -11.06 4.48
C LEU A 326 11.68 -9.97 5.56
N VAL A 327 11.11 -8.80 5.23
CA VAL A 327 10.89 -7.72 6.20
C VAL A 327 10.02 -8.19 7.35
N GLU A 328 8.83 -8.73 7.07
CA GLU A 328 7.89 -9.19 8.11
C GLU A 328 8.47 -10.36 8.92
N GLY A 329 9.15 -11.31 8.27
CA GLY A 329 9.81 -12.42 8.94
C GLY A 329 10.91 -11.97 9.89
N TRP A 330 11.69 -10.94 9.50
CA TRP A 330 12.74 -10.40 10.34
C TRP A 330 12.15 -9.64 11.53
N VAL A 331 11.09 -8.84 11.30
CA VAL A 331 10.35 -8.15 12.36
C VAL A 331 9.76 -9.14 13.36
N ASP A 332 9.07 -10.19 12.89
CA ASP A 332 8.53 -11.25 13.74
C ASP A 332 9.61 -11.95 14.57
N HIS A 333 10.74 -12.28 13.94
CA HIS A 333 11.84 -12.97 14.59
C HIS A 333 12.55 -12.11 15.66
N VAL A 334 12.91 -10.87 15.34
CA VAL A 334 13.57 -9.94 16.28
C VAL A 334 12.65 -9.57 17.42
N THR A 335 11.38 -9.27 17.13
CA THR A 335 10.40 -8.97 18.18
C THR A 335 10.16 -10.15 19.11
N ASP A 336 10.10 -11.38 18.59
CA ASP A 336 9.91 -12.57 19.43
C ASP A 336 11.04 -12.74 20.45
N ILE A 337 12.29 -12.60 20.01
CA ILE A 337 13.44 -12.69 20.91
C ILE A 337 13.36 -11.59 21.98
N ALA A 338 13.13 -10.33 21.57
CA ALA A 338 13.06 -9.20 22.49
C ALA A 338 11.86 -9.28 23.46
N ALA A 339 10.73 -9.85 23.03
CA ALA A 339 9.53 -9.95 23.86
C ALA A 339 9.56 -11.14 24.82
N SER A 340 10.15 -12.27 24.41
CA SER A 340 10.00 -13.57 25.10
C SER A 340 10.50 -13.60 26.54
N GLU A 341 11.53 -12.82 26.86
CA GLU A 341 12.09 -12.74 28.23
C GLU A 341 11.34 -11.76 29.14
N HIS A 342 10.50 -10.89 28.58
CA HIS A 342 9.93 -9.75 29.28
C HIS A 342 8.40 -9.75 29.35
N LEU A 343 7.73 -10.33 28.36
CA LEU A 343 6.27 -10.35 28.25
C LEU A 343 5.72 -11.78 28.41
N PRO A 344 5.04 -12.11 29.53
CA PRO A 344 4.43 -13.42 29.73
C PRO A 344 3.50 -13.88 28.59
N ALA A 345 2.81 -12.94 27.94
CA ALA A 345 1.88 -13.18 26.85
C ALA A 345 2.52 -13.07 25.45
N ALA A 346 3.84 -12.90 25.33
CA ALA A 346 4.54 -12.73 24.05
C ALA A 346 4.13 -13.77 23.00
N ALA A 347 4.16 -15.06 23.36
CA ALA A 347 3.81 -16.14 22.44
C ALA A 347 2.34 -16.07 21.98
N ARG A 348 1.42 -15.66 22.86
CA ARG A 348 0.00 -15.49 22.54
C ARG A 348 -0.23 -14.31 21.60
N LEU A 349 0.47 -13.19 21.85
CA LEU A 349 0.41 -11.99 21.01
C LEU A 349 1.03 -12.24 19.63
N ARG A 350 2.14 -12.97 19.56
CA ARG A 350 2.75 -13.41 18.31
C ARG A 350 1.82 -14.29 17.49
N GLU A 351 1.18 -15.27 18.12
CA GLU A 351 0.18 -16.10 17.46
C GLU A 351 -1.02 -15.29 16.96
N MET A 352 -1.48 -14.28 17.72
CA MET A 352 -2.57 -13.40 17.29
C MET A 352 -2.20 -12.61 16.03
N VAL A 353 -1.01 -12.00 16.00
CA VAL A 353 -0.53 -11.30 14.79
C VAL A 353 -0.45 -12.26 13.60
N ARG A 354 0.08 -13.46 13.80
CA ARG A 354 0.18 -14.47 12.73
C ARG A 354 -1.18 -14.89 12.18
N ARG A 355 -2.20 -15.05 13.03
CA ARG A 355 -3.57 -15.34 12.58
C ARG A 355 -4.16 -14.21 11.78
N ARG A 356 -4.04 -12.98 12.28
CA ARG A 356 -4.52 -11.79 11.57
C ARG A 356 -3.89 -11.65 10.18
N ARG A 357 -2.63 -12.05 10.03
CA ARG A 357 -1.95 -12.13 8.73
C ARG A 357 -2.43 -13.30 7.87
N ALA A 358 -2.64 -14.47 8.46
CA ALA A 358 -3.07 -15.66 7.72
C ALA A 358 -4.51 -15.59 7.22
N GLU A 359 -5.38 -14.89 7.96
CA GLU A 359 -6.78 -14.65 7.59
C GLU A 359 -6.93 -13.62 6.46
N GLY A 360 -5.85 -12.93 6.07
CA GLY A 360 -5.87 -11.95 4.99
C GLY A 360 -6.71 -10.73 5.35
N GLY A 361 -6.27 -9.98 6.36
CA GLY A 361 -6.96 -8.78 6.82
C GLY A 361 -7.13 -7.74 5.70
N PRO A 362 -8.07 -6.79 5.83
CA PRO A 362 -8.31 -5.70 4.88
C PRO A 362 -7.08 -4.94 4.38
N ALA A 363 -5.98 -4.96 5.12
CA ALA A 363 -4.68 -4.50 4.62
C ALA A 363 -4.18 -5.28 3.39
N GLU A 364 -4.18 -6.61 3.46
CA GLU A 364 -3.79 -7.47 2.34
C GLU A 364 -4.78 -7.33 1.19
N GLN A 365 -6.08 -7.24 1.49
CA GLN A 365 -7.13 -7.01 0.47
C GLN A 365 -6.94 -5.66 -0.24
N THR A 366 -6.56 -4.61 0.49
CA THR A 366 -6.26 -3.28 -0.08
C THR A 366 -5.10 -3.35 -1.09
N PHE A 367 -4.01 -4.04 -0.76
CA PHE A 367 -2.90 -4.22 -1.70
C PHE A 367 -3.23 -5.17 -2.85
N ALA A 368 -4.07 -6.18 -2.61
CA ALA A 368 -4.57 -7.06 -3.66
C ALA A 368 -5.41 -6.26 -4.66
N THR A 369 -6.31 -5.40 -4.20
CA THR A 369 -7.14 -4.56 -5.07
C THR A 369 -6.32 -3.49 -5.80
N LEU A 370 -5.33 -2.86 -5.16
CA LEU A 370 -4.59 -1.74 -5.74
C LEU A 370 -3.40 -2.17 -6.62
N VAL A 371 -2.74 -3.28 -6.29
CA VAL A 371 -1.48 -3.70 -6.90
C VAL A 371 -1.52 -5.19 -7.29
N GLY A 372 -2.65 -5.88 -7.19
CA GLY A 372 -2.72 -7.32 -7.48
C GLY A 372 -1.87 -8.19 -6.54
N LEU A 373 -1.44 -7.63 -5.41
CA LEU A 373 -0.50 -8.26 -4.47
C LEU A 373 -1.24 -9.02 -3.37
N SER A 374 -0.99 -10.32 -3.27
CA SER A 374 -1.46 -11.16 -2.16
C SER A 374 -0.28 -11.77 -1.41
N LEU A 375 -0.06 -11.35 -0.16
CA LEU A 375 1.05 -11.83 0.66
C LEU A 375 0.74 -13.21 1.21
N ARG A 376 1.22 -14.24 0.51
CA ARG A 376 0.96 -15.63 0.89
C ARG A 376 1.45 -15.92 2.32
N PRO A 377 0.57 -16.36 3.25
CA PRO A 377 0.94 -16.65 4.64
C PRO A 377 2.06 -17.70 4.79
N ARG A 378 2.21 -18.57 3.79
CA ARG A 378 3.30 -19.56 3.74
C ARG A 378 4.68 -18.88 3.70
N ARG A 379 4.85 -17.84 2.88
CA ARG A 379 6.13 -17.14 2.72
C ARG A 379 6.56 -16.43 3.99
N LEU A 380 5.60 -15.89 4.77
CA LEU A 380 5.89 -15.25 6.06
C LEU A 380 6.51 -16.24 7.05
N ARG A 381 5.97 -17.47 7.09
CA ARG A 381 6.50 -18.54 7.95
C ARG A 381 7.88 -19.01 7.48
N GLU A 382 8.06 -19.18 6.18
CA GLU A 382 9.34 -19.56 5.56
C GLU A 382 10.42 -18.51 5.86
N ALA A 383 10.11 -17.22 5.73
CA ALA A 383 11.02 -16.13 6.09
C ALA A 383 11.40 -16.12 7.57
N ALA A 384 10.44 -16.29 8.49
CA ALA A 384 10.74 -16.37 9.91
C ALA A 384 11.67 -17.55 10.25
N ALA A 385 11.49 -18.70 9.59
CA ALA A 385 12.37 -19.86 9.74
C ALA A 385 13.79 -19.59 9.21
N LEU A 386 13.91 -18.87 8.09
CA LEU A 386 15.20 -18.44 7.55
C LEU A 386 15.96 -17.53 8.51
N TRP A 387 15.31 -16.53 9.09
CA TRP A 387 15.96 -15.63 10.04
C TRP A 387 16.43 -16.35 11.32
N GLU A 388 15.64 -17.32 11.81
CA GLU A 388 16.07 -18.17 12.92
C GLU A 388 17.28 -19.03 12.54
N ALA A 389 17.27 -19.67 11.36
CA ALA A 389 18.39 -20.48 10.89
C ALA A 389 19.68 -19.65 10.76
N LEU A 390 19.59 -18.44 10.22
CA LEU A 390 20.71 -17.50 10.12
C LEU A 390 21.26 -17.12 11.50
N ARG A 391 20.36 -16.76 12.44
CA ARG A 391 20.76 -16.41 13.81
C ARG A 391 21.46 -17.56 14.52
N VAL A 392 20.93 -18.79 14.42
CA VAL A 392 21.54 -19.97 15.03
C VAL A 392 22.93 -20.24 14.46
N ALA A 393 23.11 -20.04 13.16
CA ALA A 393 24.37 -20.36 12.50
C ALA A 393 25.44 -19.24 12.57
N ARG A 394 25.04 -17.98 12.75
CA ARG A 394 25.93 -16.80 12.60
C ARG A 394 25.74 -15.71 13.67
N GLY A 395 24.86 -15.91 14.64
CA GLY A 395 24.50 -14.89 15.62
C GLY A 395 23.65 -13.75 15.06
N SER A 396 23.31 -12.78 15.90
CA SER A 396 22.48 -11.63 15.52
C SER A 396 23.16 -10.73 14.47
N ASP A 397 24.47 -10.52 14.59
CA ASP A 397 25.24 -9.69 13.64
C ASP A 397 25.24 -10.31 12.24
N GLY A 398 25.52 -11.62 12.14
CA GLY A 398 25.50 -12.32 10.86
C GLY A 398 24.10 -12.43 10.23
N ARG A 399 23.06 -12.53 11.06
CA ARG A 399 21.66 -12.44 10.60
C ARG A 399 21.39 -11.06 10.00
N ASP A 400 21.74 -9.99 10.70
CA ASP A 400 21.43 -8.62 10.28
C ASP A 400 22.32 -8.14 9.12
N ALA A 401 23.52 -8.73 8.94
CA ALA A 401 24.43 -8.43 7.83
C ALA A 401 23.81 -8.68 6.44
N VAL A 402 22.79 -9.54 6.35
CA VAL A 402 22.01 -9.79 5.11
C VAL A 402 21.40 -8.50 4.56
N TRP A 403 21.11 -7.52 5.42
CA TRP A 403 20.58 -6.22 4.99
C TRP A 403 21.64 -5.28 4.39
N GLY A 404 22.93 -5.66 4.41
CA GLY A 404 24.03 -4.82 3.95
C GLY A 404 23.94 -4.43 2.47
N HIS A 405 23.35 -5.28 1.63
CA HIS A 405 23.20 -5.04 0.19
C HIS A 405 22.01 -5.81 -0.39
N PRO A 406 21.28 -5.29 -1.40
CA PRO A 406 20.16 -6.00 -2.04
C PRO A 406 20.54 -7.38 -2.60
N ASP A 407 21.76 -7.55 -3.12
CA ASP A 407 22.23 -8.82 -3.69
C ASP A 407 22.44 -9.94 -2.64
N LEU A 408 22.43 -9.59 -1.35
CA LEU A 408 22.52 -10.56 -0.25
C LEU A 408 21.13 -11.09 0.14
N LEU A 409 20.05 -10.50 -0.38
CA LEU A 409 18.70 -10.92 -0.03
C LEU A 409 18.43 -12.36 -0.50
N PRO A 410 17.87 -13.21 0.39
CA PRO A 410 17.38 -14.52 0.03
C PRO A 410 16.33 -14.46 -1.09
N SER A 411 16.42 -15.40 -2.02
CA SER A 411 15.41 -15.62 -3.06
C SER A 411 14.22 -16.41 -2.53
N ALA A 412 13.19 -16.61 -3.37
CA ALA A 412 12.07 -17.48 -3.04
C ALA A 412 12.50 -18.94 -2.78
N ASP A 413 13.50 -19.43 -3.50
CA ASP A 413 14.03 -20.79 -3.31
C ASP A 413 14.79 -20.91 -1.98
N ASP A 414 15.48 -19.85 -1.57
CA ASP A 414 16.18 -19.78 -0.29
C ASP A 414 15.19 -19.78 0.89
N LEU A 415 14.04 -19.10 0.75
CA LEU A 415 12.96 -19.18 1.74
C LEU A 415 12.42 -20.61 1.89
N ALA A 416 12.31 -21.34 0.79
CA ALA A 416 11.87 -22.74 0.79
C ALA A 416 12.94 -23.71 1.34
N ASN A 417 14.22 -23.33 1.28
CA ASN A 417 15.34 -24.11 1.82
C ASN A 417 16.31 -23.26 2.66
N PRO A 418 15.92 -22.90 3.90
CA PRO A 418 16.75 -22.08 4.76
C PRO A 418 18.15 -22.62 5.05
N GLU A 419 18.26 -23.94 5.25
CA GLU A 419 19.55 -24.59 5.53
C GLU A 419 20.50 -24.48 4.34
N GLY A 420 19.98 -24.55 3.11
CA GLY A 420 20.73 -24.34 1.88
C GLY A 420 21.30 -22.92 1.79
N PHE A 421 20.51 -21.90 2.11
CA PHE A 421 20.98 -20.51 2.11
C PHE A 421 22.10 -20.28 3.14
N VAL A 422 21.92 -20.80 4.36
CA VAL A 422 22.88 -20.64 5.47
C VAL A 422 24.22 -21.34 5.21
N SER A 423 24.22 -22.41 4.41
CA SER A 423 25.41 -23.22 4.10
C SER A 423 26.03 -22.94 2.71
N GLY A 424 25.31 -22.27 1.81
CA GLY A 424 25.68 -22.08 0.41
C GLY A 424 26.66 -20.94 0.11
N ALA A 425 26.89 -20.67 -1.18
CA ALA A 425 27.86 -19.68 -1.66
C ALA A 425 27.56 -18.23 -1.20
N THR A 426 26.32 -17.88 -0.92
CA THR A 426 25.98 -16.56 -0.33
C THR A 426 26.50 -16.42 1.10
N ALA A 427 26.65 -17.55 1.83
CA ALA A 427 27.29 -17.56 3.14
C ALA A 427 28.78 -17.19 3.07
N SER A 428 29.45 -17.37 1.92
CA SER A 428 30.81 -16.91 1.65
C SER A 428 30.89 -15.38 1.55
N LEU A 429 29.89 -14.77 0.88
CA LEU A 429 29.83 -13.33 0.66
C LEU A 429 29.54 -12.53 1.95
N LEU A 430 28.85 -13.16 2.90
CA LEU A 430 28.52 -12.56 4.20
C LEU A 430 29.71 -12.57 5.19
N ASP A 431 30.73 -13.42 4.97
CA ASP A 431 31.98 -13.42 5.75
C ASP A 431 33.21 -13.66 4.86
N PRO A 432 33.63 -12.64 4.07
CA PRO A 432 34.75 -12.77 3.13
C PRO A 432 36.08 -13.04 3.82
N ILE A 433 36.21 -12.64 5.09
CA ILE A 433 37.44 -12.80 5.87
C ILE A 433 37.59 -14.26 6.29
N ALA A 434 36.54 -14.90 6.79
CA ALA A 434 36.58 -16.33 7.10
C ALA A 434 36.86 -17.20 5.87
N GLU A 435 36.39 -16.78 4.68
CA GLU A 435 36.71 -17.43 3.40
C GLU A 435 38.22 -17.34 3.08
N ILE A 436 38.80 -16.14 3.21
CA ILE A 436 40.22 -15.89 2.97
C ILE A 436 41.08 -16.67 3.96
N GLU A 437 40.66 -16.78 5.22
CA GLU A 437 41.36 -17.60 6.22
C GLU A 437 41.27 -19.09 5.92
N LYS A 438 40.11 -19.59 5.49
CA LYS A 438 39.98 -20.98 4.99
C LYS A 438 40.89 -21.26 3.79
N LEU A 439 40.96 -20.33 2.84
CA LEU A 439 41.84 -20.45 1.67
C LEU A 439 43.33 -20.40 2.05
N ARG A 440 43.68 -19.59 3.06
CA ARG A 440 45.05 -19.52 3.61
C ARG A 440 45.45 -20.79 4.33
N ASP A 441 44.52 -21.41 5.06
CA ASP A 441 44.75 -22.61 5.86
C ASP A 441 44.58 -23.91 5.04
N THR A 442 44.18 -23.80 3.77
CA THR A 442 44.19 -24.92 2.81
C THR A 442 45.62 -25.13 2.30
N PRO A 443 46.30 -26.24 2.63
CA PRO A 443 47.64 -26.49 2.11
C PRO A 443 47.60 -26.57 0.58
N PRO A 444 48.66 -26.14 -0.12
CA PRO A 444 48.71 -26.23 -1.57
C PRO A 444 48.51 -27.70 -1.96
N ASN A 445 47.54 -27.94 -2.85
CA ASN A 445 47.29 -29.25 -3.42
C ASN A 445 48.62 -29.76 -4.01
N GLU A 446 49.26 -30.73 -3.36
CA GLU A 446 50.37 -31.46 -3.95
C GLU A 446 49.80 -32.05 -5.25
N GLY A 447 50.31 -31.54 -6.37
CA GLY A 447 49.93 -32.04 -7.69
C GLY A 447 50.12 -33.54 -7.76
N PRO A 448 49.43 -34.23 -8.69
CA PRO A 448 49.51 -35.68 -8.79
C PRO A 448 50.97 -36.10 -8.90
N ASP A 449 51.41 -36.99 -8.00
CA ASP A 449 52.74 -37.60 -7.99
C ASP A 449 53.18 -37.92 -9.43
N GLU A 450 54.25 -37.28 -9.88
CA GLU A 450 54.97 -37.71 -11.08
C GLU A 450 55.43 -39.16 -10.86
N PRO A 451 55.12 -40.09 -11.78
CA PRO A 451 55.54 -41.46 -11.61
C PRO A 451 57.07 -41.55 -11.67
N ASP A 452 57.63 -42.13 -10.61
CA ASP A 452 59.05 -42.47 -10.46
C ASP A 452 59.61 -43.15 -11.73
N PRO A 453 60.59 -42.56 -12.43
CA PRO A 453 61.12 -43.12 -13.67
C PRO A 453 62.06 -44.33 -13.45
N ASP A 454 62.36 -44.74 -12.21
CA ASP A 454 63.37 -45.77 -11.93
C ASP A 454 62.83 -47.09 -11.32
N ALA A 455 61.69 -47.57 -11.82
CA ALA A 455 61.22 -48.94 -11.57
C ALA A 455 61.27 -49.82 -12.84
N SER A 456 62.45 -49.93 -13.47
CA SER A 456 62.88 -51.08 -14.30
C SER A 456 64.34 -50.95 -14.77
N ALA A 457 65.30 -51.38 -13.93
CA ALA A 457 66.43 -52.29 -14.26
C ALA A 457 67.49 -52.30 -13.17
#